data_AF-A0A7W7WND7-F1
#
_entry.id   AF-A0A7W7WND7-F1
#
_cell.length_a   1.000
_cell.length_b   1.000
_cell.length_c   1.000
_cell.angle_alpha   90.00
_cell.angle_beta   90.00
_cell.angle_gamma   90.00
#
_symmetry.space_group_name_H-M   'P 1'
#
loop_
_entity.id
_entity.type
_entity.pdbx_description
1 polymer ?
#
loop_
_entity_poly.entity_id
_entity_poly.type
_entity_poly.pdbx_seq_one_letter_code
_entity_poly.pdbx_strand_id
1 'polypeptide(L)'
;MITPEQAEAIADKWAHALHPDSTVQLERFDLGFVARRTLPELAGVTGIVMDAPATMIIDGTTGVTTPCPNVDTASLVRLYTAQAAARDRFSAPLLGLLRMAGWQPGREMGGIADAWWARCAPAGAPFPASVRAVVSEFGGINLRPARLWLAPTPVDVPVTFVPVDGGVAAGVGAIGDRIIAVDEHGGIHLSQDGTVERVGDTFDAGLARMLNLAER
;
A
#
# COMPACT_ATOMS: atom_id res chain seq x y z
N MET A 1 -15.79 10.05 17.68
CA MET A 1 -16.56 9.85 16.43
C MET A 1 -17.43 11.07 16.22
N ILE A 2 -17.49 11.56 14.98
CA ILE A 2 -18.37 12.67 14.58
C ILE A 2 -19.76 12.15 14.21
N THR A 3 -20.78 12.99 14.35
CA THR A 3 -22.15 12.67 13.93
C THR A 3 -22.37 12.96 12.44
N PRO A 4 -23.42 12.39 11.81
CA PRO A 4 -23.78 12.75 10.43
C PRO A 4 -23.97 14.25 10.22
N GLU A 5 -24.62 14.94 11.17
CA GLU A 5 -24.86 16.39 11.09
C GLU A 5 -23.55 17.19 11.16
N GLN A 6 -22.58 16.72 11.95
CA GLN A 6 -21.25 17.31 11.98
C GLN A 6 -20.50 17.09 10.65
N ALA A 7 -20.64 15.91 10.04
CA ALA A 7 -20.04 15.61 8.74
C ALA A 7 -20.65 16.45 7.62
N GLU A 8 -21.98 16.63 7.61
CA GLU A 8 -22.69 17.54 6.70
C GLU A 8 -22.18 18.98 6.84
N ALA A 9 -22.11 19.50 8.07
CA ALA A 9 -21.61 20.86 8.30
C ALA A 9 -20.16 21.06 7.83
N ILE A 10 -19.29 20.05 8.01
CA ILE A 10 -17.91 20.07 7.50
C ILE A 10 -17.91 20.07 5.96
N ALA A 11 -18.73 19.22 5.34
CA ALA A 11 -18.79 19.07 3.90
C ALA A 11 -19.34 20.34 3.23
N ASP A 12 -20.40 20.92 3.77
CA ASP A 12 -20.98 22.18 3.29
C ASP A 12 -19.98 23.32 3.40
N LYS A 13 -19.33 23.47 4.57
CA LYS A 13 -18.30 24.50 4.75
C LYS A 13 -17.18 24.38 3.74
N TRP A 14 -16.71 23.16 3.48
CA TRP A 14 -15.68 22.90 2.47
C TRP A 14 -16.15 23.27 1.06
N ALA A 15 -17.35 22.86 0.67
CA ALA A 15 -17.87 23.11 -0.67
C ALA A 15 -18.10 24.60 -0.93
N HIS A 16 -18.70 25.32 0.03
CA HIS A 16 -18.95 26.77 -0.08
C HIS A 16 -17.67 27.59 -0.06
N ALA A 17 -16.62 27.13 0.65
CA ALA A 17 -15.32 27.78 0.62
C ALA A 17 -14.66 27.71 -0.76
N LEU A 18 -15.02 26.71 -1.59
CA LEU A 18 -14.53 26.57 -2.96
C LEU A 18 -15.43 27.25 -3.98
N HIS A 19 -16.76 27.18 -3.81
CA HIS A 19 -17.71 27.93 -4.62
C HIS A 19 -19.06 28.05 -3.89
N PRO A 20 -19.62 29.27 -3.71
CA PRO A 20 -20.81 29.51 -2.89
C PRO A 20 -22.05 28.72 -3.30
N ASP A 21 -22.26 28.49 -4.59
CA ASP A 21 -23.44 27.76 -5.09
C ASP A 21 -23.22 26.23 -5.18
N SER A 22 -22.15 25.72 -4.58
CA SER A 22 -21.88 24.28 -4.59
C SER A 22 -22.91 23.52 -3.78
N THR A 23 -23.39 22.40 -4.30
CA THR A 23 -24.12 21.40 -3.52
C THR A 23 -23.21 20.25 -3.15
N VAL A 24 -23.56 19.55 -2.07
CA VAL A 24 -22.80 18.39 -1.58
C VAL A 24 -23.71 17.17 -1.50
N GLN A 25 -23.21 16.05 -2.01
CA GLN A 25 -23.72 14.73 -1.72
C GLN A 25 -22.79 14.06 -0.71
N LEU A 26 -23.35 13.58 0.39
CA LEU A 26 -22.62 12.88 1.44
C LEU A 26 -23.01 11.40 1.48
N GLU A 27 -22.03 10.51 1.48
CA GLU A 27 -22.21 9.07 1.57
C GLU A 27 -21.40 8.52 2.75
N ARG A 28 -22.04 7.74 3.64
CA ARG A 28 -21.38 7.18 4.83
C ARG A 28 -20.75 5.82 4.52
N PHE A 29 -19.61 5.55 5.14
CA PHE A 29 -18.96 4.23 5.18
C PHE A 29 -18.36 3.96 6.57
N ASP A 30 -17.75 2.80 6.77
CA ASP A 30 -17.32 2.32 8.09
C ASP A 30 -16.34 3.26 8.81
N LEU A 31 -15.45 3.91 8.06
CA LEU A 31 -14.41 4.79 8.64
C LEU A 31 -14.74 6.28 8.53
N GLY A 32 -15.90 6.66 7.98
CA GLY A 32 -16.27 8.07 7.84
C GLY A 32 -17.27 8.35 6.73
N PHE A 33 -17.02 9.44 5.99
CA PHE A 33 -17.93 9.93 4.95
C PHE A 33 -17.17 10.33 3.69
N VAL A 34 -17.79 10.12 2.53
CA VAL A 34 -17.36 10.64 1.24
C VAL A 34 -18.27 11.80 0.88
N ALA A 35 -17.68 12.99 0.73
CA ALA A 35 -18.36 14.20 0.27
C ALA A 35 -18.02 14.45 -1.20
N ARG A 36 -19.06 14.57 -2.03
CA ARG A 36 -18.94 14.94 -3.45
C ARG A 36 -19.58 16.29 -3.68
N ARG A 37 -18.79 17.21 -4.21
CA ARG A 37 -19.23 18.56 -4.58
C ARG A 37 -19.74 18.57 -6.01
N THR A 38 -20.91 19.16 -6.22
CA THR A 38 -21.48 19.40 -7.55
C THR A 38 -21.69 20.90 -7.74
N LEU A 39 -21.34 21.41 -8.93
CA LEU A 39 -21.64 22.77 -9.34
C LEU A 39 -22.91 22.74 -10.21
N PRO A 40 -23.98 23.45 -9.84
CA PRO A 40 -25.22 23.47 -10.62
C PRO A 40 -25.03 23.86 -12.08
N GLU A 41 -24.13 24.82 -12.34
CA GLU A 41 -23.79 25.31 -13.68
C GLU A 41 -23.03 24.30 -14.56
N LEU A 42 -22.42 23.29 -13.94
CA LEU A 42 -21.70 22.22 -14.64
C LEU A 42 -22.51 20.91 -14.69
N ALA A 43 -23.74 20.92 -14.18
CA ALA A 43 -24.61 19.74 -14.20
C ALA A 43 -24.89 19.31 -15.65
N GLY A 44 -24.36 18.13 -16.03
CA GLY A 44 -24.52 17.57 -17.37
C GLY A 44 -23.41 17.91 -18.36
N VAL A 45 -22.40 18.69 -17.96
CA VAL A 45 -21.23 18.96 -18.81
C VAL A 45 -20.12 17.93 -18.52
N THR A 46 -19.73 17.17 -19.54
CA THR A 46 -18.66 16.17 -19.43
C THR A 46 -17.30 16.75 -19.84
N GLY A 47 -16.22 16.29 -19.20
CA GLY A 47 -14.84 16.64 -19.62
C GLY A 47 -14.27 17.93 -19.04
N ILE A 48 -14.97 18.63 -18.14
CA ILE A 48 -14.41 19.79 -17.45
C ILE A 48 -13.47 19.32 -16.33
N VAL A 49 -12.24 19.81 -16.37
CA VAL A 49 -11.30 19.70 -15.25
C VAL A 49 -11.62 20.83 -14.27
N MET A 50 -12.00 20.47 -13.06
CA MET A 50 -12.17 21.45 -11.99
C MET A 50 -10.81 21.79 -11.37
N ASP A 51 -10.56 23.08 -11.11
CA ASP A 51 -9.32 23.56 -10.48
C ASP A 51 -9.17 23.13 -9.01
N ALA A 52 -10.27 22.70 -8.39
CA ALA A 52 -10.32 22.26 -7.00
C ALA A 52 -10.94 20.86 -6.89
N PRO A 53 -10.53 20.06 -5.87
CA PRO A 53 -11.03 18.70 -5.71
C PRO A 53 -12.56 18.68 -5.64
N ALA A 54 -13.17 17.84 -6.46
CA ALA A 54 -14.61 17.60 -6.45
C ALA A 54 -15.02 16.60 -5.36
N THR A 55 -14.06 15.85 -4.80
CA THR A 55 -14.32 14.80 -3.82
C THR A 55 -13.40 14.92 -2.60
N MET A 56 -13.94 14.61 -1.43
CA MET A 56 -13.26 14.68 -0.14
C MET A 56 -13.71 13.52 0.75
N ILE A 57 -12.79 12.97 1.55
CA ILE A 57 -13.13 12.06 2.64
C ILE A 57 -13.09 12.83 3.97
N ILE A 58 -14.06 12.57 4.83
CA ILE A 58 -14.15 13.08 6.20
C ILE A 58 -13.97 11.88 7.13
N ASP A 59 -12.89 11.89 7.91
CA ASP A 59 -12.61 10.84 8.88
C ASP A 59 -13.69 10.80 9.98
N GLY A 60 -14.31 9.64 10.17
CA GLY A 60 -15.44 9.47 11.09
C GLY A 60 -15.06 9.59 12.57
N THR A 61 -13.78 9.49 12.91
CA THR A 61 -13.30 9.59 14.29
C THR A 61 -12.94 11.03 14.64
N THR A 62 -12.23 11.71 13.74
CA THR A 62 -11.54 12.98 13.97
C THR A 62 -12.17 14.17 13.25
N GLY A 63 -12.97 13.94 12.22
CA GLY A 63 -13.48 14.99 11.33
C GLY A 63 -12.43 15.61 10.40
N VAL A 64 -11.21 15.05 10.37
CA VAL A 64 -10.16 15.52 9.45
C VAL A 64 -10.57 15.24 8.01
N THR A 65 -10.36 16.23 7.16
CA THR A 65 -10.69 16.15 5.74
C THR A 65 -9.49 15.78 4.89
N THR A 66 -9.68 14.88 3.91
CA THR A 66 -8.66 14.46 2.95
C THR A 66 -9.18 14.69 1.53
N PRO A 67 -8.61 15.63 0.76
CA PRO A 67 -8.92 15.78 -0.66
C PRO A 67 -8.62 14.50 -1.42
N CYS A 68 -9.50 14.13 -2.35
CA CYS A 68 -9.41 12.87 -3.07
C CYS A 68 -9.53 13.06 -4.58
N PRO A 69 -8.93 12.16 -5.39
CA PRO A 69 -9.16 12.14 -6.83
C PRO A 69 -10.65 11.88 -7.11
N ASN A 70 -11.13 12.40 -8.23
CA ASN A 70 -12.52 12.20 -8.64
C ASN A 70 -12.71 10.80 -9.25
N VAL A 71 -12.84 9.80 -8.39
CA VAL A 71 -13.12 8.40 -8.77
C VAL A 71 -14.43 7.92 -8.11
N ASP A 72 -14.88 6.71 -8.42
CA ASP A 72 -16.08 6.14 -7.82
C ASP A 72 -15.93 5.93 -6.29
N THR A 73 -17.05 5.92 -5.56
CA THR A 73 -17.03 5.88 -4.08
C THR A 73 -16.37 4.58 -3.60
N ALA A 74 -16.66 3.45 -4.24
CA ALA A 74 -16.10 2.16 -3.84
C ALA A 74 -14.57 2.14 -3.94
N SER A 75 -14.01 2.72 -5.01
CA SER A 75 -12.55 2.88 -5.14
C SER A 75 -11.95 3.79 -4.08
N LEU A 76 -12.61 4.91 -3.74
CA LEU A 76 -12.15 5.79 -2.66
C LEU A 76 -12.18 5.12 -1.30
N VAL A 77 -13.29 4.45 -0.96
CA VAL A 77 -13.45 3.73 0.29
C VAL A 77 -12.40 2.62 0.41
N ARG A 78 -12.15 1.86 -0.67
CA ARG A 78 -11.11 0.83 -0.71
C ARG A 78 -9.72 1.42 -0.42
N LEU A 79 -9.34 2.48 -1.13
CA LEU A 79 -8.03 3.14 -0.94
C LEU A 79 -7.88 3.72 0.46
N TYR A 80 -8.91 4.39 0.97
CA TYR A 80 -8.87 4.99 2.29
C TYR A 80 -8.79 3.95 3.41
N THR A 81 -9.55 2.87 3.28
CA THR A 81 -9.51 1.73 4.22
C THR A 81 -8.13 1.09 4.24
N ALA A 82 -7.53 0.84 3.07
CA ALA A 82 -6.17 0.33 2.98
C ALA A 82 -5.14 1.29 3.60
N GLN A 83 -5.31 2.61 3.40
CA GLN A 83 -4.45 3.62 4.02
C GLN A 83 -4.63 3.72 5.54
N ALA A 84 -5.83 3.51 6.08
CA ALA A 84 -6.08 3.45 7.51
C ALA A 84 -5.40 2.22 8.11
N ALA A 85 -5.62 1.04 7.53
CA ALA A 85 -4.98 -0.20 7.96
C ALA A 85 -3.44 -0.11 7.91
N ALA A 86 -2.88 0.55 6.90
CA ALA A 86 -1.43 0.78 6.81
C ALA A 86 -0.89 1.71 7.92
N ARG A 87 -1.67 2.69 8.37
CA ARG A 87 -1.32 3.58 9.48
C ARG A 87 -1.34 2.85 10.82
N ASP A 88 -2.23 1.88 10.98
CA ASP A 88 -2.30 1.04 12.18
C ASP A 88 -1.20 -0.04 12.20
N ARG A 89 -0.82 -0.54 11.01
CA ARG A 89 0.18 -1.60 10.82
C ARG A 89 1.63 -1.10 10.93
N PHE A 90 1.93 0.10 10.43
CA PHE A 90 3.29 0.62 10.33
C PHE A 90 3.49 1.93 11.10
N SER A 91 4.67 2.10 11.68
CA SER A 91 5.07 3.39 12.26
C SER A 91 5.11 4.48 11.18
N ALA A 92 4.85 5.73 11.56
CA ALA A 92 4.85 6.85 10.62
C ALA A 92 6.18 7.00 9.82
N PRO A 93 7.38 6.81 10.42
CA PRO A 93 8.64 6.82 9.67
C PRO A 93 8.70 5.70 8.60
N LEU A 94 8.33 4.48 8.98
CA LEU A 94 8.33 3.33 8.06
C LEU A 94 7.34 3.53 6.90
N LEU A 95 6.14 4.02 7.22
CA LEU A 95 5.13 4.34 6.22
C LEU A 95 5.64 5.42 5.24
N GLY A 96 6.38 6.41 5.72
CA GLY A 96 7.05 7.41 4.89
C GLY A 96 8.07 6.80 3.94
N LEU A 97 8.95 5.93 4.44
CA LEU A 97 9.92 5.20 3.62
C LEU A 97 9.25 4.34 2.53
N LEU A 98 8.24 3.57 2.90
CA LEU A 98 7.46 2.75 1.97
C LEU A 98 6.85 3.60 0.85
N ARG A 99 6.22 4.73 1.19
CA ARG A 99 5.66 5.66 0.19
C ARG A 99 6.72 6.24 -0.74
N MET A 100 7.88 6.63 -0.23
CA MET A 100 8.98 7.12 -1.05
C MET A 100 9.53 6.04 -2.00
N ALA A 101 9.45 4.77 -1.60
CA ALA A 101 9.79 3.63 -2.45
C ALA A 101 8.69 3.25 -3.45
N GLY A 102 7.62 4.05 -3.56
CA GLY A 102 6.50 3.83 -4.46
C GLY A 102 5.47 2.81 -3.97
N TRP A 103 5.58 2.35 -2.72
CA TRP A 103 4.56 1.50 -2.13
C TRP A 103 3.28 2.30 -1.86
N GLN A 104 2.13 1.71 -2.21
CA GLN A 104 0.82 2.25 -1.91
C GLN A 104 -0.06 1.15 -1.31
N PRO A 105 -0.72 1.40 -0.16
CA PRO A 105 -1.66 0.45 0.42
C PRO A 105 -2.80 0.11 -0.55
N GLY A 106 -3.18 -1.16 -0.61
CA GLY A 106 -4.32 -1.61 -1.43
C GLY A 106 -4.05 -1.64 -2.94
N ARG A 107 -2.78 -1.64 -3.37
CA ARG A 107 -2.41 -1.89 -4.76
C ARG A 107 -2.63 -3.37 -5.13
N GLU A 108 -3.08 -3.60 -6.35
CA GLU A 108 -3.37 -4.94 -6.88
C GLU A 108 -2.22 -5.42 -7.77
N MET A 109 -1.22 -6.10 -7.20
CA MET A 109 -0.09 -6.67 -7.96
C MET A 109 -0.17 -8.19 -8.12
N GLY A 110 -1.27 -8.84 -7.74
CA GLY A 110 -1.38 -10.31 -7.74
C GLY A 110 -1.10 -10.93 -9.11
N GLY A 111 -1.68 -10.39 -10.18
CA GLY A 111 -1.44 -10.89 -11.54
C GLY A 111 0.02 -10.71 -12.00
N ILE A 112 0.69 -9.65 -11.56
CA ILE A 112 2.12 -9.42 -11.85
C ILE A 112 2.98 -10.40 -11.06
N ALA A 113 2.66 -10.64 -9.78
CA ALA A 113 3.33 -11.61 -8.95
C ALA A 113 3.23 -13.04 -9.54
N ASP A 114 2.04 -13.42 -10.01
CA ASP A 114 1.81 -14.73 -10.63
C ASP A 114 2.60 -14.89 -11.93
N ALA A 115 2.58 -13.86 -12.78
CA ALA A 115 3.34 -13.86 -14.03
C ALA A 115 4.85 -13.91 -13.78
N TRP A 116 5.35 -13.19 -12.76
CA TRP A 116 6.74 -13.26 -12.34
C TRP A 116 7.11 -14.67 -11.85
N TRP A 117 6.30 -15.27 -10.98
CA TRP A 117 6.56 -16.63 -10.47
C TRP A 117 6.59 -17.65 -11.61
N ALA A 118 5.59 -17.62 -12.51
CA ALA A 118 5.51 -18.54 -13.65
C ALA A 118 6.73 -18.47 -14.58
N ARG A 119 7.41 -17.31 -14.63
CA ARG A 119 8.60 -17.09 -15.45
C ARG A 119 9.91 -17.44 -14.73
N CYS A 120 9.99 -17.22 -13.43
CA CYS A 120 11.26 -17.25 -12.68
C CYS A 120 11.41 -18.46 -11.75
N ALA A 121 10.32 -19.15 -11.41
CA ALA A 121 10.37 -20.34 -10.58
C ALA A 121 10.67 -21.61 -11.41
N PRO A 122 11.25 -22.66 -10.81
CA PRO A 122 11.39 -23.96 -11.44
C PRO A 122 10.04 -24.48 -11.95
N ALA A 123 10.08 -25.15 -13.11
CA ALA A 123 8.88 -25.71 -13.71
C ALA A 123 8.15 -26.64 -12.73
N GLY A 124 6.86 -26.36 -12.51
CA GLY A 124 6.01 -27.13 -11.59
C GLY A 124 6.15 -26.76 -10.10
N ALA A 125 6.99 -25.79 -9.74
CA ALA A 125 7.08 -25.32 -8.36
C ALA A 125 5.80 -24.56 -7.95
N PRO A 126 5.12 -24.94 -6.85
CA PRO A 126 3.96 -24.22 -6.36
C PRO A 126 4.38 -22.82 -5.90
N PHE A 127 3.53 -21.80 -6.11
CA PHE A 127 3.76 -20.46 -5.58
C PHE A 127 3.33 -20.40 -4.11
N PRO A 128 4.26 -20.35 -3.13
CA PRO A 128 3.87 -20.40 -1.73
C PRO A 128 3.03 -19.17 -1.37
N ALA A 129 1.95 -19.39 -0.61
CA ALA A 129 0.98 -18.34 -0.30
C ALA A 129 1.61 -17.11 0.38
N SER A 130 2.51 -17.32 1.33
CA SER A 130 3.22 -16.25 2.05
C SER A 130 4.12 -15.42 1.13
N VAL A 131 4.83 -16.08 0.21
CA VAL A 131 5.66 -15.41 -0.81
C VAL A 131 4.79 -14.61 -1.76
N ARG A 132 3.67 -15.20 -2.23
CA ARG A 132 2.70 -14.54 -3.10
C ARG A 132 2.11 -13.29 -2.45
N ALA A 133 1.73 -13.37 -1.17
CA ALA A 133 1.22 -12.23 -0.42
C ALA A 133 2.24 -11.09 -0.36
N VAL A 134 3.50 -11.40 0.00
CA VAL A 134 4.58 -10.41 0.07
C VAL A 134 4.86 -9.75 -1.28
N VAL A 135 5.00 -10.54 -2.35
CA VAL A 135 5.30 -9.99 -3.69
C VAL A 135 4.11 -9.18 -4.23
N SER A 136 2.88 -9.62 -3.96
CA SER A 136 1.67 -8.88 -4.35
C SER A 136 1.55 -7.55 -3.58
N GLU A 137 1.94 -7.53 -2.31
CA GLU A 137 1.82 -6.32 -1.50
C GLU A 137 3.02 -5.37 -1.68
N PHE A 138 4.26 -5.89 -1.70
CA PHE A 138 5.51 -5.12 -1.62
C PHE A 138 6.41 -5.25 -2.85
N GLY A 139 6.05 -6.06 -3.84
CA GLY A 139 6.86 -6.20 -5.04
C GLY A 139 7.04 -4.93 -5.88
N GLY A 140 8.23 -4.77 -6.45
CA GLY A 140 8.61 -3.62 -7.28
C GLY A 140 9.04 -2.37 -6.49
N ILE A 141 9.10 -2.42 -5.16
CA ILE A 141 9.56 -1.29 -4.35
C ILE A 141 11.09 -1.28 -4.24
N ASN A 142 11.67 -0.08 -4.20
CA ASN A 142 13.09 0.13 -3.96
C ASN A 142 13.27 1.14 -2.82
N LEU A 143 13.62 0.63 -1.65
CA LEU A 143 13.89 1.41 -0.45
C LEU A 143 15.35 1.88 -0.46
N ARG A 144 15.54 3.16 -0.80
CA ARG A 144 16.82 3.88 -0.63
C ARG A 144 16.77 4.72 0.67
N PRO A 145 17.89 4.88 1.39
CA PRO A 145 19.25 4.42 1.07
C PRO A 145 19.54 2.97 1.43
N ALA A 146 18.58 2.23 2.01
CA ALA A 146 18.76 0.86 2.48
C ALA A 146 19.20 -0.14 1.41
N ARG A 147 19.16 0.22 0.12
CA ARG A 147 19.44 -0.65 -1.03
C ARG A 147 18.59 -1.92 -0.97
N LEU A 148 17.38 -1.79 -0.42
CA LEU A 148 16.42 -2.89 -0.33
C LEU A 148 15.53 -2.86 -1.57
N TRP A 149 15.52 -3.97 -2.30
CA TRP A 149 14.69 -4.16 -3.48
C TRP A 149 13.83 -5.40 -3.33
N LEU A 150 12.57 -5.34 -3.76
CA LEU A 150 11.67 -6.49 -3.82
C LEU A 150 11.22 -6.70 -5.27
N ALA A 151 11.31 -7.93 -5.76
CA ALA A 151 10.78 -8.31 -7.08
C ALA A 151 9.25 -8.06 -7.14
N PRO A 152 8.65 -7.67 -8.28
CA PRO A 152 9.09 -7.95 -9.65
C PRO A 152 9.40 -6.71 -10.52
N THR A 153 10.71 -6.43 -10.73
CA THR A 153 11.38 -5.59 -11.78
C THR A 153 11.98 -4.24 -11.32
N PRO A 154 13.10 -3.76 -11.96
CA PRO A 154 13.33 -3.66 -13.42
C PRO A 154 14.15 -4.74 -14.17
N VAL A 155 14.81 -5.72 -13.54
CA VAL A 155 15.55 -6.77 -14.28
C VAL A 155 15.36 -8.11 -13.57
N ASP A 156 14.53 -8.98 -14.15
CA ASP A 156 14.01 -10.20 -13.50
C ASP A 156 15.11 -11.21 -13.13
N VAL A 157 15.47 -11.20 -11.84
CA VAL A 157 16.37 -12.17 -11.21
C VAL A 157 15.59 -13.48 -10.98
N PRO A 158 16.18 -14.66 -11.25
CA PRO A 158 15.58 -15.95 -10.91
C PRO A 158 15.20 -16.04 -9.43
N VAL A 159 14.12 -16.77 -9.11
CA VAL A 159 13.79 -17.07 -7.71
C VAL A 159 14.93 -17.89 -7.12
N THR A 160 15.54 -17.38 -6.05
CA THR A 160 16.57 -18.14 -5.31
C THR A 160 15.93 -18.87 -4.16
N PHE A 161 16.13 -20.17 -4.06
CA PHE A 161 15.67 -20.96 -2.92
C PHE A 161 16.76 -21.04 -1.87
N VAL A 162 16.46 -20.56 -0.67
CA VAL A 162 17.39 -20.49 0.46
C VAL A 162 17.01 -21.58 1.46
N PRO A 163 17.91 -22.52 1.81
CA PRO A 163 17.64 -23.48 2.86
C PRO A 163 17.52 -22.77 4.20
N VAL A 164 16.47 -23.08 4.96
CA VAL A 164 16.20 -22.53 6.29
C VAL A 164 15.85 -23.66 7.25
N ASP A 165 15.93 -23.40 8.55
CA ASP A 165 15.49 -24.37 9.54
C ASP A 165 14.01 -24.74 9.32
N GLY A 166 13.76 -26.01 9.06
CA GLY A 166 12.41 -26.53 8.81
C GLY A 166 11.95 -26.48 7.35
N GLY A 167 12.77 -26.02 6.38
CA GLY A 167 12.39 -26.08 4.97
C GLY A 167 13.19 -25.19 4.04
N VAL A 168 12.48 -24.50 3.14
CA VAL A 168 13.06 -23.65 2.10
C VAL A 168 12.31 -22.33 2.04
N ALA A 169 13.04 -21.23 2.02
CA ALA A 169 12.52 -19.89 1.81
C ALA A 169 12.74 -19.46 0.35
N ALA A 170 11.81 -18.71 -0.22
CA ALA A 170 11.94 -18.14 -1.55
C ALA A 170 12.49 -16.71 -1.46
N GLY A 171 13.57 -16.45 -2.18
CA GLY A 171 14.17 -15.13 -2.36
C GLY A 171 13.19 -14.20 -3.06
N VAL A 172 12.78 -13.13 -2.38
CA VAL A 172 11.85 -12.12 -2.88
C VAL A 172 12.52 -10.78 -3.14
N GLY A 173 13.79 -10.64 -2.77
CA GLY A 173 14.48 -9.37 -2.86
C GLY A 173 15.93 -9.45 -2.39
N ALA A 174 16.55 -8.28 -2.27
CA ALA A 174 17.90 -8.14 -1.77
C ALA A 174 18.05 -6.86 -0.95
N ILE A 175 19.00 -6.86 0.00
CA ILE A 175 19.45 -5.69 0.75
C ILE A 175 20.97 -5.65 0.73
N GLY A 176 21.56 -4.70 0.00
CA GLY A 176 23.00 -4.73 -0.26
C GLY A 176 23.39 -5.97 -1.07
N ASP A 177 24.24 -6.82 -0.51
CA ASP A 177 24.67 -8.10 -1.07
C ASP A 177 23.91 -9.31 -0.48
N ARG A 178 22.95 -9.07 0.42
CA ARG A 178 22.15 -10.12 1.08
C ARG A 178 20.86 -10.39 0.31
N ILE A 179 20.46 -11.65 0.25
CA ILE A 179 19.15 -12.08 -0.27
C ILE A 179 18.12 -12.00 0.85
N ILE A 180 16.96 -11.41 0.56
CA ILE A 180 15.78 -11.44 1.42
C ILE A 180 14.92 -12.61 0.98
N ALA A 181 14.71 -13.58 1.87
CA ALA A 181 13.88 -14.75 1.61
C ALA A 181 12.70 -14.83 2.56
N VAL A 182 11.57 -15.33 2.06
CA VAL A 182 10.32 -15.54 2.80
C VAL A 182 10.05 -17.04 2.86
N ASP A 183 9.88 -17.58 4.07
CA ASP A 183 9.48 -18.98 4.25
C ASP A 183 7.96 -19.19 4.08
N GLU A 184 7.52 -20.45 4.11
CA GLU A 184 6.10 -20.80 3.95
C GLU A 184 5.18 -20.25 5.05
N HIS A 185 5.73 -19.92 6.22
CA HIS A 185 5.01 -19.31 7.34
C HIS A 185 5.05 -17.78 7.32
N GLY A 186 5.74 -17.16 6.35
CA GLY A 186 5.89 -15.71 6.24
C GLY A 186 7.04 -15.13 7.06
N GLY A 187 7.88 -15.98 7.65
CA GLY A 187 9.11 -15.58 8.31
C GLY A 187 10.14 -15.05 7.32
N ILE A 188 10.94 -14.08 7.76
CA ILE A 188 11.94 -13.41 6.92
C ILE A 188 13.34 -13.82 7.32
N HIS A 189 14.12 -14.14 6.29
CA HIS A 189 15.50 -14.55 6.40
C HIS A 189 16.38 -13.67 5.53
N LEU A 190 17.56 -13.34 6.04
CA LEU A 190 18.64 -12.75 5.28
C LEU A 190 19.69 -13.82 5.01
N SER A 191 20.06 -14.00 3.74
CA SER A 191 21.10 -14.95 3.34
C SER A 191 22.28 -14.21 2.72
N GLN A 192 23.50 -14.51 3.20
CA GLN A 192 24.76 -13.97 2.70
C GLN A 192 25.85 -15.04 2.80
N ASP A 193 26.54 -15.34 1.70
CA ASP A 193 27.66 -16.30 1.66
C ASP A 193 27.36 -17.65 2.33
N GLY A 194 26.14 -18.17 2.14
CA GLY A 194 25.67 -19.42 2.72
C GLY A 194 25.26 -19.35 4.20
N THR A 195 25.45 -18.21 4.86
CA THR A 195 24.90 -17.95 6.20
C THR A 195 23.48 -17.44 6.07
N VAL A 196 22.57 -17.97 6.88
CA VAL A 196 21.16 -17.57 6.90
C VAL A 196 20.80 -17.10 8.31
N GLU A 197 20.30 -15.87 8.42
CA GLU A 197 19.82 -15.27 9.66
C GLU A 197 18.32 -15.02 9.57
N ARG A 198 17.55 -15.52 10.54
CA ARG A 198 16.15 -15.14 10.68
C ARG A 198 16.04 -13.74 11.29
N VAL A 199 15.41 -12.83 10.55
CA VAL A 199 15.26 -11.42 10.97
C VAL A 199 13.87 -11.09 11.50
N GLY A 200 12.85 -11.89 11.18
CA GLY A 200 11.51 -11.71 11.75
C GLY A 200 10.60 -12.92 11.58
N ASP A 201 9.62 -13.03 12.46
CA ASP A 201 8.55 -14.05 12.38
C ASP A 201 7.50 -13.71 11.31
N THR A 202 7.43 -12.44 10.91
CA THR A 202 6.56 -11.94 9.85
C THR A 202 7.31 -11.00 8.92
N PHE A 203 6.77 -10.76 7.73
CA PHE A 203 7.32 -9.78 6.79
C PHE A 203 7.48 -8.39 7.41
N ASP A 204 6.49 -7.93 8.17
CA ASP A 204 6.51 -6.60 8.78
C ASP A 204 7.58 -6.47 9.86
N ALA A 205 7.69 -7.47 10.74
CA ALA A 205 8.71 -7.50 11.78
C ALA A 205 10.11 -7.55 11.15
N GLY A 206 10.27 -8.37 10.11
CA GLY A 206 11.52 -8.44 9.34
C GLY A 206 11.86 -7.12 8.67
N LEU A 207 10.90 -6.48 8.00
CA LEU A 207 11.08 -5.18 7.32
C LEU A 207 11.50 -4.09 8.30
N ALA A 208 10.82 -3.98 9.44
CA ALA A 208 11.17 -3.00 10.48
C ALA A 208 12.60 -3.23 10.99
N ARG A 209 13.01 -4.48 11.23
CA ARG A 209 14.37 -4.81 11.66
C ARG A 209 15.41 -4.54 10.57
N MET A 210 15.13 -4.90 9.32
CA MET A 210 16.05 -4.68 8.19
C MET A 210 16.33 -3.20 7.97
N LEU A 211 15.32 -2.34 8.14
CA LEU A 211 15.52 -0.89 8.00
C LEU A 211 16.37 -0.31 9.14
N ASN A 212 16.20 -0.80 10.37
CA ASN A 212 17.10 -0.43 11.47
C ASN A 212 18.54 -0.91 11.27
N LEU A 213 18.75 -2.03 10.56
CA LEU A 213 20.08 -2.53 10.21
C LEU A 213 20.74 -1.67 9.12
N ALA A 214 19.96 -1.12 8.20
CA ALA A 214 20.46 -0.30 7.10
C ALA A 214 20.88 1.14 7.49
N GLU A 215 20.47 1.58 8.67
CA GLU A 215 20.86 2.88 9.25
C GLU A 215 22.20 2.83 10.02
N ARG A 216 22.79 1.64 10.18
CA ARG A 216 24.07 1.41 10.87
C ARG A 216 25.20 1.18 9.87
#